data_AF-A0A7S0GH17-F1
#
_entry.id   AF-A0A7S0GH17-F1
#
_cell.length_a   1.000
_cell.length_b   1.000
_cell.length_c   1.000
_cell.angle_alpha   90.00
_cell.angle_beta   90.00
_cell.angle_gamma   90.00
#
_symmetry.space_group_name_H-M   'P 1'
#
loop_
_entity.id
_entity.type
_entity.pdbx_description
1 polymer ?
#
loop_
_entity_poly.entity_id
_entity_poly.type
_entity_poly.pdbx_seq_one_letter_code
_entity_poly.pdbx_strand_id
1 'polypeptide(L)'
;IISIANAAGAFISCAGGQILEQALFQGIAPILAGLAFLYLAYDEFTTPPPKKQGPEVNNTLDNTSCVNIMKLAIPMTLNNLAGGVAGGAAGVKPILSGVMAFIASFAMMKLGYKLGIHLGPTLREKVDTHFISSCIFGSLALFSFAGFTA
;
A
#
# COMPACT_ATOMS: atom_id res chain seq x y z
N ILE A 1 3.86 -13.58 5.32
CA ILE A 1 5.05 -12.72 5.11
C ILE A 1 4.64 -11.28 4.86
N ILE A 2 3.90 -10.98 3.78
CA ILE A 2 3.47 -9.60 3.45
C ILE A 2 2.72 -8.93 4.62
N SER A 3 1.78 -9.61 5.28
CA SER A 3 1.04 -9.02 6.42
C SER A 3 1.93 -8.66 7.60
N ILE A 4 2.98 -9.46 7.85
CA ILE A 4 3.95 -9.22 8.92
C ILE A 4 4.87 -8.06 8.54
N ALA A 5 5.35 -8.02 7.30
CA ALA A 5 6.17 -6.91 6.79
C ALA A 5 5.39 -5.58 6.86
N ASN A 6 4.13 -5.60 6.45
CA ASN A 6 3.20 -4.48 6.56
C ASN A 6 2.99 -4.01 8.01
N ALA A 7 2.83 -4.96 8.94
CA ALA A 7 2.64 -4.66 10.35
C ALA A 7 3.91 -4.05 10.97
N ALA A 8 5.08 -4.60 10.65
CA ALA A 8 6.36 -4.06 11.07
C ALA A 8 6.60 -2.67 10.48
N GLY A 9 6.29 -2.48 9.19
CA GLY A 9 6.36 -1.18 8.52
C GLY A 9 5.45 -0.14 9.17
N ALA A 10 4.20 -0.50 9.47
CA ALA A 10 3.24 0.37 10.18
C ALA A 10 3.69 0.70 11.61
N PHE A 11 4.25 -0.28 12.33
CA PHE A 11 4.79 -0.06 13.67
C PHE A 11 5.97 0.93 13.65
N ILE A 12 6.96 0.68 12.78
CA ILE A 12 8.18 1.48 12.68
C ILE A 12 7.84 2.90 12.21
N SER A 13 6.99 3.04 11.19
CA SER A 13 6.54 4.36 10.74
C SER A 13 5.75 5.12 11.79
N CYS A 14 4.90 4.44 12.56
CA CYS A 14 4.15 5.08 13.64
C CYS A 14 5.07 5.57 14.76
N ALA A 15 6.05 4.76 15.16
CA ALA A 15 7.07 5.18 16.11
C ALA A 15 7.90 6.36 15.55
N GLY A 16 8.30 6.28 14.28
CA GLY A 16 8.99 7.36 13.58
C GLY A 16 8.16 8.63 13.50
N GLY A 17 6.86 8.52 13.23
CA GLY A 17 5.92 9.65 13.16
C GLY A 17 5.76 10.35 14.49
N GLN A 18 5.70 9.61 15.60
CA GLN A 18 5.68 10.20 16.95
C GLN A 18 6.94 11.01 17.25
N ILE A 19 8.11 10.46 16.90
CA ILE A 19 9.39 11.17 17.07
C ILE A 19 9.44 12.39 16.15
N LEU A 20 8.98 12.25 14.92
CA LEU A 20 8.98 13.30 13.91
C LEU A 20 8.05 14.45 14.29
N GLU A 21 6.86 14.16 14.84
CA GLU A 21 5.93 15.18 15.35
C GLU A 21 6.54 15.98 16.50
N GLN A 22 7.32 15.34 17.36
CA GLN A 22 8.03 16.03 18.45
C GLN A 22 9.20 16.87 17.94
N ALA A 23 9.82 16.49 16.82
CA ALA A 23 11.01 17.14 16.26
C ALA A 23 10.71 18.18 15.16
N LEU A 24 9.59 18.07 14.46
CA LEU A 24 9.21 18.92 13.33
C LEU A 24 7.92 19.70 13.59
N PHE A 25 7.65 20.70 12.74
CA PHE A 25 6.39 21.43 12.74
C PHE A 25 5.20 20.50 12.47
N GLN A 26 4.12 20.68 13.26
CA GLN A 26 2.83 20.06 13.02
C GLN A 26 2.37 20.36 11.58
N GLY A 27 1.99 19.33 10.83
CA GLY A 27 1.49 19.45 9.45
C GLY A 27 2.41 18.91 8.34
N ILE A 28 3.68 18.58 8.62
CA ILE A 28 4.56 17.99 7.59
C ILE A 28 4.18 16.54 7.26
N ALA A 29 3.72 15.77 8.25
CA ALA A 29 3.32 14.37 8.08
C ALA A 29 2.25 14.14 6.98
N PRO A 30 1.10 14.85 6.96
CA PRO A 30 0.10 14.68 5.90
C PRO A 30 0.61 15.10 4.52
N ILE A 31 1.51 16.09 4.43
CA ILE A 31 2.14 16.48 3.17
C ILE A 31 3.01 15.34 2.64
N LEU A 32 3.86 14.75 3.49
CA LEU A 32 4.70 13.61 3.11
C LEU A 32 3.87 12.39 2.68
N ALA A 33 2.78 12.10 3.40
CA ALA A 33 1.85 11.05 3.03
C ALA A 33 1.19 11.33 1.68
N GLY A 34 0.69 12.55 1.45
CA GLY A 34 0.09 12.96 0.19
C GLY A 34 1.05 12.85 -0.99
N LEU A 35 2.30 13.28 -0.82
CA LEU A 35 3.35 13.14 -1.84
C LEU A 35 3.66 11.68 -2.15
N ALA A 36 3.75 10.82 -1.13
CA ALA A 36 3.97 9.39 -1.32
C ALA A 36 2.82 8.73 -2.10
N PHE A 37 1.56 9.05 -1.75
CA PHE A 37 0.40 8.53 -2.48
C PHE A 37 0.30 9.07 -3.90
N LEU A 38 0.62 10.34 -4.11
CA LEU A 38 0.65 10.93 -5.45
C LEU A 38 1.72 10.27 -6.33
N TYR A 39 2.90 10.00 -5.76
CA TYR A 39 3.95 9.24 -6.45
C TYR A 39 3.46 7.84 -6.85
N LEU A 40 2.82 7.11 -5.93
CA LEU A 40 2.26 5.78 -6.25
C LEU A 40 1.17 5.84 -7.31
N ALA A 41 0.28 6.84 -7.26
CA ALA A 41 -0.75 7.03 -8.28
C ALA A 41 -0.14 7.28 -9.67
N TYR A 42 0.92 8.10 -9.74
CA TYR A 42 1.64 8.41 -10.96
C TYR A 42 2.41 7.22 -11.51
N ASP A 43 3.14 6.49 -10.67
CA ASP A 43 3.88 5.26 -11.05
C ASP A 43 2.94 4.21 -11.64
N GLU A 44 1.78 4.02 -11.01
CA GLU A 44 0.77 3.07 -11.45
C GLU A 44 0.13 3.49 -12.78
N PHE A 45 -0.10 4.79 -12.99
CA PHE A 45 -0.70 5.32 -14.21
C PHE A 45 0.26 5.26 -15.41
N THR A 46 1.57 5.38 -15.15
CA THR A 46 2.60 5.38 -16.19
C THR A 46 3.15 3.98 -16.49
N THR A 47 2.98 3.03 -15.58
CA THR A 47 3.41 1.65 -15.78
C THR A 47 2.53 0.96 -16.83
N PRO A 48 3.09 0.55 -17.98
CA PRO A 48 2.29 -0.11 -19.00
C PRO A 48 1.76 -1.45 -18.49
N PRO A 49 0.52 -1.84 -18.85
CA PRO A 49 -0.07 -3.08 -18.40
C PRO A 49 0.78 -4.27 -18.87
N PRO A 50 0.93 -5.32 -18.05
CA PRO A 50 1.67 -6.50 -18.44
C PRO A 50 1.05 -7.07 -19.71
N LYS A 51 1.85 -7.22 -20.77
CA LYS A 51 1.41 -7.87 -22.00
C LYS A 51 0.84 -9.24 -21.62
N LYS A 52 -0.35 -9.58 -22.13
CA LYS A 52 -0.96 -10.91 -21.96
C LYS A 52 0.04 -11.95 -22.50
N GLN A 53 0.91 -12.47 -21.65
CA GLN A 53 1.71 -13.64 -22.00
C GLN A 53 0.71 -14.76 -22.24
N GLY A 54 0.80 -15.40 -23.40
CA GLY A 54 -0.03 -16.56 -23.73
C GLY A 54 0.13 -17.66 -22.67
N PRO A 55 -0.64 -18.75 -22.78
CA PRO A 55 -0.54 -19.89 -21.87
C PRO A 55 0.78 -20.65 -22.07
N GLU A 56 1.91 -20.02 -21.77
CA GLU A 56 3.19 -20.72 -21.63
C GLU A 56 3.28 -21.24 -20.20
N VAL A 57 3.00 -22.53 -20.08
CA VAL A 57 3.24 -23.37 -18.91
C VAL A 57 4.75 -23.50 -18.69
N ASN A 58 5.39 -22.43 -18.19
CA ASN A 58 6.79 -22.50 -17.79
C ASN A 58 6.85 -22.79 -16.30
N ASN A 59 7.10 -24.07 -15.99
CA ASN A 59 7.32 -24.67 -14.68
C ASN A 59 8.61 -24.18 -13.97
N THR A 60 9.00 -22.91 -14.14
CA THR A 60 10.14 -22.28 -13.46
C THR A 60 9.65 -21.50 -12.23
N LEU A 61 8.96 -22.20 -11.32
CA LEU A 61 8.98 -21.84 -9.91
C LEU A 61 10.41 -22.10 -9.43
N ASP A 62 11.21 -21.09 -9.13
CA ASP A 62 12.10 -21.19 -7.95
C ASP A 62 12.85 -19.90 -7.61
N ASN A 63 13.08 -18.96 -8.55
CA ASN A 63 13.79 -17.71 -8.21
C ASN A 63 13.03 -16.41 -8.54
N THR A 64 12.00 -16.45 -9.39
CA THR A 64 11.22 -15.27 -9.78
C THR A 64 10.20 -14.84 -8.71
N SER A 65 9.85 -15.73 -7.79
CA SER A 65 8.82 -15.49 -6.77
C SER A 65 9.21 -14.38 -5.79
N CYS A 66 10.46 -14.36 -5.32
CA CYS A 66 10.90 -13.37 -4.32
C CYS A 66 10.94 -11.94 -4.87
N VAL A 67 11.39 -11.76 -6.13
CA VAL A 67 11.43 -10.44 -6.78
C VAL A 67 10.02 -9.90 -7.01
N ASN A 68 9.07 -10.75 -7.40
CA ASN A 68 7.67 -10.35 -7.57
C ASN A 68 6.99 -10.05 -6.23
N ILE A 69 7.31 -10.80 -5.16
CA ILE A 69 6.80 -10.51 -3.81
C ILE A 69 7.33 -9.15 -3.31
N MET A 70 8.61 -8.85 -3.52
CA MET A 70 9.21 -7.56 -3.15
C MET A 70 8.54 -6.39 -3.90
N LYS A 71 8.34 -6.53 -5.22
CA LYS A 71 7.66 -5.51 -6.03
C LYS A 71 6.24 -5.22 -5.54
N LEU A 72 5.54 -6.20 -4.99
CA LEU A 72 4.22 -6.00 -4.36
C LEU A 72 4.31 -5.47 -2.93
N ALA A 73 5.30 -5.93 -2.17
CA ALA A 73 5.45 -5.60 -0.75
C ALA A 73 5.90 -4.15 -0.54
N ILE A 74 6.79 -3.63 -1.38
CA ILE A 74 7.31 -2.26 -1.26
C ILE A 74 6.18 -1.20 -1.30
N PRO A 75 5.33 -1.11 -2.34
CA PRO A 75 4.27 -0.11 -2.38
C PRO A 75 3.25 -0.30 -1.26
N MET A 76 2.97 -1.55 -0.85
CA MET A 76 2.07 -1.84 0.27
C MET A 76 2.66 -1.38 1.61
N THR A 77 3.96 -1.54 1.78
CA THR A 77 4.69 -1.08 2.97
C THR A 77 4.81 0.43 2.98
N LEU A 78 5.02 1.08 1.83
CA LEU A 78 5.04 2.54 1.70
C LEU A 78 3.68 3.18 2.02
N ASN A 79 2.58 2.57 1.58
CA ASN A 79 1.23 2.99 1.96
C ASN A 79 1.04 2.92 3.49
N ASN A 80 1.41 1.78 4.10
CA ASN A 80 1.37 1.62 5.55
C ASN A 80 2.36 2.53 6.29
N LEU A 81 3.47 2.91 5.65
CA LEU A 81 4.45 3.85 6.18
C LEU A 81 3.84 5.25 6.27
N ALA A 82 3.20 5.71 5.19
CA ALA A 82 2.51 7.00 5.15
C ALA A 82 1.39 7.08 6.19
N GLY A 83 0.53 6.05 6.25
CA GLY A 83 -0.54 5.96 7.24
C GLY A 83 -0.01 5.82 8.68
N GLY A 84 1.08 5.07 8.87
CA GLY A 84 1.72 4.91 10.17
C GLY A 84 2.33 6.21 10.67
N VAL A 85 3.08 6.94 9.84
CA VAL A 85 3.64 8.26 10.20
C VAL A 85 2.52 9.23 10.59
N ALA A 86 1.46 9.32 9.77
CA ALA A 86 0.31 10.16 10.06
C ALA A 86 -0.41 9.76 11.36
N GLY A 87 -0.63 8.46 11.58
CA GLY A 87 -1.22 7.95 12.82
C GLY A 87 -0.34 8.23 14.04
N GLY A 88 0.97 8.07 13.91
CA GLY A 88 1.95 8.40 14.95
C GLY A 88 1.89 9.88 15.33
N ALA A 89 1.87 10.76 14.33
CA ALA A 89 1.70 12.21 14.52
C ALA A 89 0.31 12.61 15.03
N ALA A 90 -0.66 11.71 15.00
CA ALA A 90 -1.98 11.88 15.63
C ALA A 90 -2.05 11.23 17.02
N GLY A 91 -0.92 10.81 17.58
CA GLY A 91 -0.83 10.18 18.91
C GLY A 91 -1.24 8.70 18.96
N VAL A 92 -1.43 8.03 17.83
CA VAL A 92 -1.72 6.58 17.81
C VAL A 92 -0.52 5.80 18.34
N LYS A 93 -0.77 4.82 19.21
CA LYS A 93 0.30 3.96 19.76
C LYS A 93 0.87 3.04 18.67
N PRO A 94 2.20 2.91 18.52
CA PRO A 94 2.81 2.07 17.48
C PRO A 94 2.36 0.61 17.52
N ILE A 95 2.20 0.03 18.71
CA ILE A 95 1.69 -1.34 18.89
C ILE A 95 0.30 -1.50 18.28
N LEU A 96 -0.60 -0.54 18.55
CA LEU A 96 -1.97 -0.56 18.03
C LEU A 96 -1.96 -0.45 16.50
N SER A 97 -1.16 0.48 15.95
CA SER A 97 -0.98 0.64 14.51
C SER A 97 -0.49 -0.65 13.85
N GLY A 98 0.56 -1.28 14.39
CA GLY A 98 1.09 -2.55 13.88
C GLY A 98 0.08 -3.70 13.92
N VAL A 99 -0.64 -3.88 15.03
CA VAL A 99 -1.65 -4.93 15.17
C VAL A 99 -2.81 -4.72 14.20
N MET A 100 -3.33 -3.49 14.09
CA MET A 100 -4.41 -3.18 13.15
C MET A 100 -3.96 -3.37 11.71
N ALA A 101 -2.75 -2.93 11.35
CA ALA A 101 -2.18 -3.15 10.03
C ALA A 101 -2.01 -4.64 9.71
N PHE A 102 -1.62 -5.46 10.68
CA PHE A 102 -1.53 -6.92 10.52
C PHE A 102 -2.91 -7.52 10.21
N ILE A 103 -3.92 -7.23 11.04
CA ILE A 103 -5.27 -7.75 10.90
C ILE A 103 -5.88 -7.32 9.56
N ALA A 104 -5.79 -6.03 9.24
CA ALA A 104 -6.31 -5.47 7.99
C ALA A 104 -5.62 -6.10 6.77
N SER A 105 -4.29 -6.18 6.76
CA SER A 105 -3.54 -6.77 5.65
C SER A 105 -3.87 -8.26 5.48
N PHE A 106 -3.96 -9.01 6.58
CA PHE A 106 -4.31 -10.43 6.54
C PHE A 106 -5.73 -10.66 6.01
N ALA A 107 -6.70 -9.87 6.49
CA ALA A 107 -8.09 -9.94 6.03
C ALA A 107 -8.21 -9.60 4.54
N MET A 108 -7.57 -8.51 4.10
CA MET A 108 -7.58 -8.08 2.69
C MET A 108 -6.91 -9.11 1.78
N MET A 109 -5.78 -9.72 2.18
CA MET A 109 -5.15 -10.79 1.40
C MET A 109 -6.06 -12.03 1.28
N LYS A 110 -6.69 -12.45 2.39
CA LYS A 110 -7.60 -13.60 2.38
C LYS A 110 -8.83 -13.33 1.52
N LEU A 111 -9.38 -12.12 1.59
CA LEU A 111 -10.50 -11.69 0.77
C LEU A 111 -10.10 -11.62 -0.71
N GLY A 112 -9.00 -10.96 -1.03
CA GLY A 112 -8.46 -10.82 -2.37
C GLY A 112 -8.16 -12.18 -3.02
N TYR A 113 -7.62 -13.14 -2.26
CA TYR A 113 -7.42 -14.52 -2.73
C TYR A 113 -8.75 -15.19 -3.10
N LYS A 114 -9.76 -15.12 -2.23
CA LYS A 114 -11.09 -15.68 -2.50
C LYS A 114 -11.74 -15.02 -3.72
N LEU A 115 -11.72 -13.69 -3.80
CA LEU A 115 -12.27 -12.94 -4.93
C LEU A 115 -11.51 -13.24 -6.22
N GLY A 116 -10.18 -13.36 -6.17
CA GLY A 116 -9.36 -13.70 -7.32
C GLY A 116 -9.70 -15.06 -7.91
N ILE A 117 -9.97 -16.07 -7.09
CA ILE A 117 -10.38 -17.40 -7.56
C ILE A 117 -11.79 -17.36 -8.19
N HIS A 118 -12.74 -16.71 -7.53
CA HIS A 118 -14.16 -16.78 -7.96
C HIS A 118 -14.49 -15.79 -9.08
N LEU A 119 -13.91 -14.59 -9.05
CA LEU A 119 -14.23 -13.49 -9.96
C LEU A 119 -13.10 -13.19 -10.95
N GLY A 120 -11.88 -13.65 -10.70
CA GLY A 120 -10.73 -13.43 -11.58
C GLY A 120 -10.99 -13.77 -13.05
N PRO A 121 -11.61 -14.93 -13.38
CA PRO A 121 -11.91 -15.27 -14.77
C PRO A 121 -12.86 -14.28 -15.46
N THR A 122 -13.77 -13.66 -14.71
CA THR A 122 -14.77 -12.73 -15.27
C THR A 122 -14.28 -11.28 -15.29
N LEU A 123 -13.54 -10.87 -14.25
CA LEU A 123 -13.12 -9.48 -14.08
C LEU A 123 -11.84 -9.13 -14.83
N ARG A 124 -10.92 -10.09 -15.02
CA ARG A 124 -9.60 -9.82 -15.62
C ARG A 124 -9.65 -9.20 -17.01
N GLU A 125 -10.71 -9.46 -17.77
CA GLU A 125 -10.85 -8.90 -19.12
C GLU A 125 -11.62 -7.58 -19.17
N LYS A 126 -12.41 -7.28 -18.14
CA LYS A 126 -13.32 -6.12 -18.12
C LYS A 126 -12.79 -4.98 -17.27
N VAL A 127 -11.90 -5.26 -16.34
CA VAL A 127 -11.44 -4.31 -15.33
C VAL A 127 -9.98 -3.98 -15.56
N ASP A 128 -9.72 -2.71 -15.87
CA ASP A 128 -8.38 -2.15 -15.84
C ASP A 128 -7.96 -1.92 -14.39
N THR A 129 -7.14 -2.82 -13.86
CA THR A 129 -6.67 -2.76 -12.48
C THR A 129 -5.81 -1.53 -12.23
N HIS A 130 -5.04 -1.06 -13.22
CA HIS A 130 -4.14 0.09 -13.09
C HIS A 130 -4.95 1.38 -12.92
N PHE A 131 -6.00 1.55 -13.72
CA PHE A 131 -6.88 2.71 -13.58
C PHE A 131 -7.51 2.76 -12.18
N ILE A 132 -8.01 1.62 -11.67
CA ILE A 132 -8.63 1.56 -10.35
C ILE A 132 -7.64 1.86 -9.22
N SER A 133 -6.45 1.24 -9.23
CA SER A 133 -5.41 1.51 -8.23
C SER A 133 -4.94 2.97 -8.28
N SER A 134 -4.74 3.54 -9.47
CA SER A 134 -4.43 4.97 -9.63
C SER A 134 -5.52 5.88 -9.06
N CYS A 135 -6.80 5.58 -9.29
CA CYS A 135 -7.91 6.33 -8.69
C CYS A 135 -7.92 6.26 -7.16
N ILE A 136 -7.64 5.08 -6.59
CA ILE A 136 -7.58 4.89 -5.14
C ILE A 136 -6.43 5.70 -4.55
N PHE A 137 -5.21 5.56 -5.09
CA PHE A 137 -4.04 6.30 -4.59
C PHE A 137 -4.19 7.81 -4.79
N GLY A 138 -4.73 8.26 -5.93
CA GLY A 138 -5.01 9.67 -6.18
C GLY A 138 -6.02 10.25 -5.20
N SER A 139 -7.09 9.50 -4.89
CA SER A 139 -8.07 9.91 -3.88
C SER A 139 -7.44 10.02 -2.49
N LEU A 140 -6.62 9.04 -2.08
CA LEU A 140 -5.90 9.07 -0.80
C LEU A 140 -4.92 10.24 -0.69
N ALA A 141 -4.24 10.58 -1.79
CA ALA A 141 -3.37 11.75 -1.86
C ALA A 141 -4.16 13.05 -1.65
N LEU A 142 -5.30 13.22 -2.34
CA LEU A 142 -6.18 14.37 -2.17
C LEU A 142 -6.72 14.49 -0.74
N PHE A 143 -7.17 13.37 -0.14
CA PHE A 143 -7.62 13.36 1.26
C PHE A 143 -6.50 13.75 2.23
N SER A 144 -5.27 13.29 1.97
CA SER A 144 -4.11 13.63 2.81
C SER A 144 -3.76 15.12 2.72
N PHE A 145 -3.86 15.73 1.54
CA PHE A 145 -3.68 17.19 1.38
C PHE A 145 -4.85 17.99 1.97
N ALA A 146 -6.09 17.51 1.86
CA ALA A 146 -7.25 18.18 2.44
C ALA A 146 -7.20 18.17 3.98
N GLY A 147 -6.73 17.07 4.58
CA GLY A 147 -6.52 16.97 6.03
C GLY A 147 -5.45 17.91 6.58
N PHE A 148 -4.59 18.49 5.73
CA PHE A 148 -3.67 19.57 6.13
C PHE A 148 -4.37 20.93 6.24
N THR A 149 -5.50 21.13 5.55
CA THR A 149 -6.23 22.40 5.53
C THR A 149 -7.31 22.52 6.62
N ALA A 150 -7.60 21.42 7.32
CA ALA A 150 -8.62 21.32 8.38
C ALA A 150 -7.97 21.36 9.76
#